data_AF-A0A8H3WUC1-F1
#
_entry.id   AF-A0A8H3WUC1-F1
#
_cell.length_a   1.000
_cell.length_b   1.000
_cell.length_c   1.000
_cell.angle_alpha   90.00
_cell.angle_beta   90.00
_cell.angle_gamma   90.00
#
_symmetry.space_group_name_H-M   'P 1'
#
loop_
_entity.id
_entity.type
_entity.pdbx_description
1 polymer ?
#
loop_
_entity_poly.entity_id
_entity_poly.type
_entity_poly.pdbx_seq_one_letter_code
_entity_poly.pdbx_strand_id
1 'polypeptide(L)'
;MATSSAVETVHLSSDSDSLHQFDEDFSDPLRRAQVKVLHYKILLPPISEKRIKKFQSRKEAAANSVAITQALLDLFTRLQVWNYASDAGEESGIKLVTKIESSYQPPSEDDYMHEGEPIWFFRNDLKYLGLEGSLLLSSGLLPEVCAISHIHVKNGQYRLHPSLLAVLTKSLPALRQVTFKLEMPTRRHMFQRREIRCALADAMRDASLDNLEFLEIRLYDAAPTDERFSLDVLTNSDGRDDLSMAIRDMLKLPKLREATFMGG
;
A
#
# COMPACT_ATOMS: atom_id res chain seq x y z
N MET A 1 12.46 39.54 9.34
CA MET A 1 11.16 39.05 8.86
C MET A 1 11.44 37.90 7.92
N ALA A 2 11.32 36.67 8.41
CA ALA A 2 11.51 35.48 7.59
C ALA A 2 10.16 35.06 7.02
N THR A 3 10.04 35.09 5.70
CA THR A 3 8.92 34.52 4.96
C THR A 3 8.98 33.00 5.08
N SER A 4 8.24 32.44 6.04
CA SER A 4 8.03 31.00 6.18
C SER A 4 7.28 30.50 4.94
N SER A 5 7.95 29.71 4.09
CA SER A 5 7.28 29.07 2.95
C SER A 5 6.25 28.07 3.49
N ALA A 6 5.02 28.13 2.97
CA ALA A 6 3.96 27.19 3.31
C ALA A 6 4.43 25.73 3.12
N VAL A 7 4.50 24.96 4.20
CA VAL A 7 4.85 23.54 4.12
C VAL A 7 3.58 22.75 3.82
N GLU A 8 3.06 22.88 2.61
CA GLU A 8 1.93 22.09 2.14
C GLU A 8 2.33 20.64 1.87
N THR A 9 3.58 20.43 1.47
CA THR A 9 4.13 19.12 1.09
C THR A 9 5.38 18.80 1.90
N VAL A 10 5.38 17.62 2.53
CA VAL A 10 6.47 17.13 3.38
C VAL A 10 7.04 15.86 2.79
N HIS A 11 8.37 15.73 2.77
CA HIS A 11 9.08 14.52 2.40
C HIS A 11 9.83 13.99 3.61
N LEU A 12 9.68 12.70 3.88
CA LEU A 12 10.43 12.01 4.93
C LEU A 12 10.67 10.54 4.56
N SER A 13 11.68 9.94 5.15
CA SER A 13 12.04 8.53 5.00
C SER A 13 11.99 7.80 6.33
N SER A 14 12.02 6.46 6.28
CA SER A 14 11.93 5.60 7.45
C SER A 14 13.25 5.42 8.22
N ASP A 15 14.32 6.14 7.85
CA ASP A 15 15.55 6.17 8.65
C ASP A 15 15.40 7.06 9.89
N SER A 16 16.25 6.81 10.89
CA SER A 16 16.21 7.49 12.18
C SER A 16 16.36 9.00 12.06
N ASP A 17 17.25 9.45 11.18
CA ASP A 17 17.62 10.87 11.09
C ASP A 17 16.47 11.66 10.47
N SER A 18 15.86 11.13 9.40
CA SER A 18 14.68 11.73 8.80
C SER A 18 13.47 11.74 9.74
N LEU A 19 13.26 10.70 10.55
CA LEU A 19 12.17 10.66 11.52
C LEU A 19 12.40 11.63 12.69
N HIS A 20 13.64 11.76 13.16
CA HIS A 20 13.99 12.73 14.20
C HIS A 20 13.80 14.17 13.72
N GLN A 21 14.28 14.48 12.51
CA GLN A 21 14.09 15.79 11.89
C GLN A 21 12.59 16.12 11.73
N PHE A 22 11.77 15.13 11.36
CA PHE A 22 10.33 15.29 11.28
C PHE A 22 9.72 15.63 12.66
N ASP A 23 10.14 14.96 13.72
CA ASP A 23 9.66 15.24 15.08
C ASP A 23 10.04 16.67 15.53
N GLU A 24 11.25 17.14 15.21
CA GLU A 24 11.70 18.51 15.50
C GLU A 24 10.92 19.56 14.71
N ASP A 25 10.80 19.36 13.39
CA ASP A 25 10.15 20.31 12.48
C ASP A 25 8.67 20.49 12.79
N PHE A 26 8.02 19.40 13.20
CA PHE A 26 6.60 19.39 13.51
C PHE A 26 6.36 19.30 15.02
N SER A 27 7.28 19.80 15.84
CA SER A 27 7.04 20.02 17.26
C SER A 27 5.92 21.05 17.51
N ASP A 28 5.80 22.05 16.64
CA ASP A 28 4.76 23.09 16.67
C ASP A 28 3.44 22.62 16.02
N PRO A 29 2.31 22.57 16.76
CA PRO A 29 1.00 22.25 16.21
C PRO A 29 0.55 23.13 15.03
N LEU A 30 0.97 24.40 14.98
CA LEU A 30 0.64 25.31 13.88
C LEU A 30 1.31 24.87 12.57
N ARG A 31 2.55 24.38 12.64
CA ARG A 31 3.24 23.81 11.47
C ARG A 31 2.57 22.51 11.02
N ARG A 32 2.15 21.65 11.95
CA ARG A 32 1.39 20.43 11.61
C ARG A 32 0.13 20.75 10.80
N ALA A 33 -0.62 21.78 11.21
CA ALA A 33 -1.90 22.15 10.59
C ALA A 33 -1.76 22.63 9.13
N GLN A 34 -0.55 23.02 8.72
CA GLN A 34 -0.24 23.43 7.35
C GLN A 34 0.03 22.25 6.41
N VAL A 35 0.32 21.06 6.94
CA VAL A 35 0.66 19.87 6.14
C VAL A 35 -0.58 19.38 5.39
N LYS A 36 -0.48 19.26 4.07
CA LYS A 36 -1.53 18.71 3.20
C LYS A 36 -1.13 17.37 2.59
N VAL A 37 0.15 17.21 2.25
CA VAL A 37 0.67 16.01 1.60
C VAL A 37 1.92 15.54 2.32
N LEU A 38 1.95 14.24 2.67
CA LEU A 38 3.09 13.57 3.27
C LEU A 38 3.62 12.51 2.31
N HIS A 39 4.80 12.71 1.75
CA HIS A 39 5.52 11.73 0.94
C HIS A 39 6.46 10.92 1.83
N TYR A 40 6.05 9.68 2.14
CA TYR A 40 6.81 8.78 3.00
C TYR A 40 7.57 7.72 2.21
N LYS A 41 8.89 7.70 2.37
CA LYS A 41 9.76 6.68 1.76
C LYS A 41 10.08 5.59 2.77
N ILE A 42 9.62 4.37 2.48
CA ILE A 42 9.94 3.18 3.28
C ILE A 42 11.22 2.59 2.73
N LEU A 43 12.31 2.68 3.49
CA LEU A 43 13.62 2.15 3.14
C LEU A 43 13.69 0.66 3.49
N LEU A 44 13.92 -0.17 2.49
CA LEU A 44 14.13 -1.59 2.69
C LEU A 44 15.58 -1.91 3.08
N PRO A 45 15.83 -3.03 3.77
CA PRO A 45 17.18 -3.50 4.05
C PRO A 45 18.04 -3.60 2.79
N PRO A 46 19.34 -3.27 2.87
CA PRO A 46 20.22 -3.26 1.71
C PRO A 46 20.38 -4.66 1.11
N ILE A 47 20.33 -4.75 -0.22
CA ILE A 47 20.53 -5.99 -0.97
C ILE A 47 21.93 -5.93 -1.58
N SER A 48 22.76 -6.95 -1.33
CA SER A 48 24.08 -7.01 -1.97
C SER A 48 23.97 -7.10 -3.48
N GLU A 49 24.93 -6.51 -4.22
CA GLU A 49 24.91 -6.49 -5.69
C GLU A 49 24.81 -7.88 -6.33
N LYS A 50 25.49 -8.87 -5.72
CA LYS A 50 25.44 -10.27 -6.16
C LYS A 50 24.05 -10.91 -6.05
N ARG A 51 23.16 -10.31 -5.24
CA ARG A 51 21.80 -10.79 -4.97
C ARG A 51 20.72 -10.04 -5.73
N ILE A 52 20.98 -8.83 -6.21
CA ILE A 52 20.08 -8.03 -7.05
C ILE A 52 19.52 -8.86 -8.23
N LYS A 53 20.39 -9.67 -8.84
CA LYS A 53 20.10 -10.50 -10.02
C LYS A 53 19.40 -11.83 -9.68
N LYS A 54 19.10 -12.09 -8.40
CA LYS A 54 18.56 -13.36 -7.90
C LYS A 54 17.14 -13.19 -7.36
N PHE A 55 16.42 -14.31 -7.29
CA PHE A 55 15.15 -14.39 -6.59
C PHE A 55 15.30 -13.88 -5.15
N GLN A 56 14.33 -13.07 -4.72
CA GLN A 56 14.15 -12.72 -3.33
C GLN A 56 13.92 -14.02 -2.54
N SER A 57 14.82 -14.27 -1.60
CA SER A 57 14.71 -15.39 -0.68
C SER A 57 13.56 -15.15 0.30
N ARG A 58 13.06 -16.22 0.92
CA ARG A 58 12.06 -16.11 1.99
C ARG A 58 12.55 -15.22 3.13
N LYS A 59 13.85 -15.27 3.45
CA LYS A 59 14.48 -14.44 4.49
C LYS A 59 14.47 -12.96 4.14
N GLU A 60 14.76 -12.60 2.89
CA GLU A 60 14.70 -11.21 2.43
C GLU A 60 13.26 -10.70 2.37
N ALA A 61 12.31 -11.51 1.91
CA ALA A 61 10.90 -11.14 1.92
C ALA A 61 10.41 -10.86 3.35
N ALA A 62 10.75 -11.73 4.32
CA ALA A 62 10.43 -11.53 5.72
C ALA A 62 11.09 -10.27 6.30
N ALA A 63 12.38 -10.03 6.01
CA ALA A 63 13.07 -8.82 6.44
C ALA A 63 12.45 -7.54 5.85
N ASN A 64 11.98 -7.60 4.61
CA ASN A 64 11.29 -6.49 3.96
C ASN A 64 9.90 -6.25 4.58
N SER A 65 9.13 -7.31 4.86
CA SER A 65 7.85 -7.20 5.57
C SER A 65 8.02 -6.59 6.97
N VAL A 66 9.07 -6.99 7.70
CA VAL A 66 9.47 -6.40 8.98
C VAL A 66 9.75 -4.91 8.82
N ALA A 67 10.59 -4.53 7.85
CA ALA A 67 10.94 -3.13 7.62
C ALA A 67 9.73 -2.26 7.23
N ILE A 68 8.83 -2.78 6.38
CA ILE A 68 7.59 -2.08 6.02
C ILE A 68 6.71 -1.88 7.26
N THR A 69 6.56 -2.93 8.07
CA THR A 69 5.69 -2.88 9.26
C THR A 69 6.25 -1.90 10.28
N GLN A 70 7.55 -1.95 10.54
CA GLN A 70 8.22 -1.02 11.46
C GLN A 70 8.11 0.43 10.98
N ALA A 71 8.35 0.68 9.69
CA ALA A 71 8.24 2.02 9.11
C ALA A 71 6.82 2.59 9.26
N LEU A 72 5.79 1.79 8.96
CA LEU A 72 4.40 2.22 9.15
C LEU A 72 4.07 2.43 10.62
N LEU A 73 4.55 1.56 11.52
CA LEU A 73 4.36 1.68 12.96
C LEU A 73 4.99 2.98 13.49
N ASP A 74 6.22 3.27 13.11
CA ASP A 74 6.97 4.46 13.54
C ASP A 74 6.32 5.74 13.04
N LEU A 75 5.83 5.75 11.80
CA LEU A 75 5.09 6.88 11.25
C LEU A 75 3.74 7.05 11.93
N PHE A 76 2.96 5.98 12.07
CA PHE A 76 1.60 6.06 12.61
C PHE A 76 1.61 6.45 14.08
N THR A 77 2.60 5.98 14.85
CA THR A 77 2.81 6.41 16.24
C THR A 77 3.04 7.93 16.33
N ARG A 78 3.82 8.51 15.41
CA ARG A 78 4.07 9.96 15.36
C ARG A 78 2.84 10.74 14.92
N LEU A 79 2.14 10.26 13.90
CA LEU A 79 0.94 10.92 13.40
C LEU A 79 -0.27 10.78 14.34
N GLN A 80 -0.27 9.79 15.23
CA GLN A 80 -1.33 9.63 16.23
C GLN A 80 -1.45 10.88 17.14
N VAL A 81 -0.34 11.57 17.44
CA VAL A 81 -0.40 12.81 18.23
C VAL A 81 -0.89 14.03 17.43
N TRP A 82 -1.08 13.86 16.11
CA TRP A 82 -1.62 14.88 15.21
C TRP A 82 -3.13 14.76 15.05
N ASN A 83 -3.78 13.85 15.78
CA ASN A 83 -5.23 13.69 15.78
C ASN A 83 -5.90 15.00 16.23
N TYR A 84 -6.22 15.88 15.27
CA TYR A 84 -6.90 17.14 15.53
C TYR A 84 -8.28 16.85 16.11
N ALA A 85 -8.65 17.60 17.15
CA ALA A 85 -10.04 17.70 17.55
C ALA A 85 -10.84 18.25 16.35
N SER A 86 -11.54 17.33 15.71
CA SER A 86 -12.50 17.44 14.63
C SER A 86 -13.43 18.67 14.69
N ASP A 87 -12.92 19.83 14.27
CA ASP A 87 -13.74 21.02 13.96
C ASP A 87 -13.44 21.62 12.57
N ALA A 88 -12.46 21.08 11.84
CA ALA A 88 -12.18 21.50 10.47
C ALA A 88 -13.03 20.69 9.49
N GLY A 89 -13.81 21.39 8.67
CA GLY A 89 -14.88 20.87 7.82
C GLY A 89 -14.48 19.80 6.79
N GLU A 90 -15.44 19.48 5.92
CA GLU A 90 -15.52 18.28 5.07
C GLU A 90 -14.32 17.97 4.14
N GLU A 91 -13.28 18.80 4.05
CA GLU A 91 -12.09 18.56 3.21
C GLU A 91 -10.77 18.43 4.01
N SER A 92 -10.85 18.42 5.34
CA SER A 92 -9.70 18.51 6.24
C SER A 92 -9.03 17.16 6.50
N GLY A 93 -8.00 16.79 5.74
CA GLY A 93 -7.06 15.76 6.17
C GLY A 93 -5.81 15.66 5.29
N ILE A 94 -4.81 14.93 5.77
CA ILE A 94 -3.51 14.78 5.11
C ILE A 94 -3.60 13.65 4.08
N LYS A 95 -2.99 13.89 2.92
CA LYS A 95 -2.71 12.86 1.91
C LYS A 95 -1.38 12.18 2.16
N LEU A 96 -1.42 10.92 2.54
CA LEU A 96 -0.25 10.07 2.69
C LEU A 96 0.07 9.36 1.36
N VAL A 97 1.25 9.65 0.80
CA VAL A 97 1.81 8.95 -0.35
C VAL A 97 3.00 8.13 0.12
N THR A 98 2.83 6.82 0.27
CA THR A 98 3.95 5.94 0.64
C THR A 98 4.65 5.43 -0.61
N LYS A 99 5.98 5.33 -0.58
CA LYS A 99 6.81 4.72 -1.63
C LYS A 99 7.78 3.74 -1.00
N ILE A 100 7.77 2.50 -1.47
CA ILE A 100 8.77 1.50 -1.05
C ILE A 100 10.03 1.71 -1.88
N GLU A 101 11.15 1.94 -1.21
CA GLU A 101 12.44 2.26 -1.81
C GLU A 101 13.47 1.20 -1.43
N SER A 102 14.16 0.69 -2.44
CA SER A 102 15.24 -0.28 -2.28
C SER A 102 16.57 0.41 -2.52
N SER A 103 17.62 -0.08 -1.84
CA SER A 103 19.01 0.24 -2.18
C SER A 103 19.37 -0.03 -3.64
N TYR A 104 18.62 -0.91 -4.33
CA TYR A 104 18.74 -1.13 -5.76
C TYR A 104 17.62 -0.43 -6.51
N GLN A 105 17.99 0.48 -7.39
CA GLN A 105 17.11 1.03 -8.41
C GLN A 105 17.32 0.24 -9.71
N PRO A 106 16.28 -0.44 -10.24
CA PRO A 106 16.38 -1.04 -11.56
C PRO A 106 16.63 0.08 -12.59
N PRO A 107 17.35 -0.23 -13.70
CA PRO A 107 17.38 0.61 -14.88
C PRO A 107 15.98 1.08 -15.30
N SER A 108 15.91 2.25 -15.94
CA SER A 108 14.65 2.82 -16.41
C SER A 108 14.01 1.93 -17.49
N GLU A 109 12.69 2.00 -17.68
CA GLU A 109 12.01 1.28 -18.77
C GLU A 109 12.60 1.60 -20.14
N ASP A 110 13.10 2.83 -20.33
CA ASP A 110 13.79 3.27 -21.54
C ASP A 110 15.11 2.53 -21.80
N ASP A 111 15.78 2.06 -20.74
CA ASP A 111 17.03 1.28 -20.86
C ASP A 111 16.78 -0.14 -21.42
N TYR A 112 15.52 -0.61 -21.46
CA TYR A 112 15.15 -1.96 -21.90
C TYR A 112 14.55 -2.04 -23.31
N MET A 113 14.44 -0.90 -24.01
CA MET A 113 13.82 -0.78 -25.35
C MET A 113 14.45 -1.67 -26.43
N HIS A 114 15.62 -2.28 -26.19
CA HIS A 114 16.34 -3.10 -27.17
C HIS A 114 16.51 -4.58 -26.80
N GLU A 115 16.35 -4.98 -25.54
CA GLU A 115 16.63 -6.37 -25.09
C GLU A 115 15.48 -7.04 -24.33
N GLY A 116 14.37 -6.33 -24.11
CA GLY A 116 13.28 -6.80 -23.26
C GLY A 116 13.65 -6.77 -21.78
N GLU A 117 12.64 -6.88 -20.91
CA GLU A 117 12.90 -6.88 -19.47
C GLU A 117 13.71 -8.12 -19.06
N PRO A 118 14.82 -7.97 -18.34
CA PRO A 118 15.66 -9.09 -17.97
C PRO A 118 14.87 -10.06 -17.08
N ILE A 119 15.00 -11.37 -17.35
CA ILE A 119 14.25 -12.45 -16.69
C ILE A 119 14.22 -12.32 -15.15
N TRP A 120 15.26 -11.75 -14.53
CA TRP A 120 15.29 -11.53 -13.09
C TRP A 120 14.27 -10.54 -12.53
N PHE A 121 13.67 -9.70 -13.37
CA PHE A 121 12.63 -8.75 -13.00
C PHE A 121 11.36 -9.51 -12.61
N PHE A 122 10.99 -10.52 -13.42
CA PHE A 122 9.86 -11.42 -13.19
C PHE A 122 10.13 -12.52 -12.15
N ARG A 123 11.37 -12.65 -11.64
CA ARG A 123 11.69 -13.70 -10.67
C ARG A 123 10.96 -13.48 -9.33
N ASN A 124 10.62 -12.24 -8.99
CA ASN A 124 9.94 -11.93 -7.73
C ASN A 124 8.41 -11.94 -7.81
N ASP A 125 7.85 -12.39 -8.93
CA ASP A 125 6.40 -12.43 -9.17
C ASP A 125 5.57 -13.16 -8.09
N LEU A 126 6.23 -14.03 -7.32
CA LEU A 126 5.61 -14.87 -6.30
C LEU A 126 5.83 -14.38 -4.88
N LYS A 127 6.46 -13.22 -4.67
CA LYS A 127 6.79 -12.71 -3.33
C LYS A 127 6.03 -11.43 -3.05
N TYR A 128 4.91 -11.62 -2.38
CA TYR A 128 4.09 -10.55 -1.84
C TYR A 128 4.64 -10.15 -0.49
N LEU A 129 4.88 -8.85 -0.30
CA LEU A 129 5.27 -8.26 0.97
C LEU A 129 4.01 -7.99 1.78
N GLY A 130 3.99 -8.56 2.98
CA GLY A 130 2.91 -8.43 3.94
C GLY A 130 3.29 -7.53 5.11
N LEU A 131 2.38 -7.42 6.08
CA LEU A 131 2.72 -6.92 7.40
C LEU A 131 3.13 -8.09 8.29
N GLU A 132 4.14 -7.85 9.12
CA GLU A 132 4.64 -8.81 10.08
C GLU A 132 3.79 -8.73 11.35
N GLY A 133 2.92 -9.72 11.56
CA GLY A 133 1.93 -9.71 12.64
C GLY A 133 2.52 -9.59 14.04
N SER A 134 3.76 -10.05 14.25
CA SER A 134 4.47 -9.95 15.53
C SER A 134 4.87 -8.52 15.92
N LEU A 135 4.87 -7.58 14.96
CA LEU A 135 5.19 -6.16 15.18
C LEU A 135 3.94 -5.27 15.30
N LEU A 136 2.75 -5.81 14.97
CA LEU A 136 1.50 -5.08 15.11
C LEU A 136 1.12 -4.98 16.60
N LEU A 137 0.21 -4.05 16.92
CA LEU A 137 -0.39 -3.97 18.26
C LEU A 137 -1.11 -5.28 18.59
N SER A 138 -1.43 -5.53 19.87
CA SER A 138 -2.17 -6.73 20.29
C SER A 138 -3.52 -6.92 19.59
N SER A 139 -4.09 -5.85 19.03
CA SER A 139 -5.28 -5.85 18.17
C SER A 139 -5.04 -6.38 16.74
N GLY A 140 -3.78 -6.64 16.37
CA GLY A 140 -3.38 -6.96 15.00
C GLY A 140 -3.40 -5.76 14.05
N LEU A 141 -3.36 -4.53 14.57
CA LEU A 141 -3.44 -3.29 13.80
C LEU A 141 -2.24 -2.37 14.02
N LEU A 142 -2.11 -1.36 13.16
CA LEU A 142 -1.24 -0.20 13.38
C LEU A 142 -1.97 0.81 14.31
N PRO A 143 -1.24 1.74 14.97
CA PRO A 143 -1.85 2.83 15.73
C PRO A 143 -2.87 3.60 14.92
N GLU A 144 -3.99 3.98 15.54
CA GLU A 144 -5.04 4.73 14.84
C GLU A 144 -4.63 6.17 14.56
N VAL A 145 -4.79 6.62 13.31
CA VAL A 145 -4.46 7.97 12.85
C VAL A 145 -5.66 8.61 12.17
N CYS A 146 -6.24 9.62 12.81
CA CYS A 146 -7.39 10.39 12.31
C CYS A 146 -6.97 11.52 11.37
N ALA A 147 -5.68 11.92 11.38
CA ALA A 147 -5.20 13.02 10.56
C ALA A 147 -5.08 12.67 9.06
N ILE A 148 -5.04 11.39 8.69
CA ILE A 148 -4.93 10.94 7.29
C ILE A 148 -6.32 10.71 6.72
N SER A 149 -6.64 11.42 5.64
CA SER A 149 -7.89 11.24 4.90
C SER A 149 -7.68 10.60 3.52
N HIS A 150 -6.45 10.57 3.02
CA HIS A 150 -6.14 9.97 1.72
C HIS A 150 -4.89 9.10 1.84
N ILE A 151 -4.92 7.89 1.28
CA ILE A 151 -3.74 7.02 1.19
C ILE A 151 -3.51 6.57 -0.25
N HIS A 152 -2.25 6.70 -0.68
CA HIS A 152 -1.79 6.20 -1.97
C HIS A 152 -0.49 5.43 -1.76
N VAL A 153 -0.54 4.12 -1.99
CA VAL A 153 0.61 3.24 -1.79
C VAL A 153 1.31 2.96 -3.12
N LYS A 154 2.55 3.46 -3.27
CA LYS A 154 3.44 3.17 -4.39
C LYS A 154 4.34 2.00 -4.03
N ASN A 155 4.02 0.85 -4.60
CA ASN A 155 4.72 -0.41 -4.37
C ASN A 155 6.09 -0.51 -5.09
N GLY A 156 6.33 0.32 -6.11
CA GLY A 156 7.57 0.27 -6.89
C GLY A 156 7.70 -1.07 -7.62
N GLN A 157 8.84 -1.74 -7.49
CA GLN A 157 9.09 -3.08 -8.05
C GLN A 157 8.58 -4.23 -7.15
N TYR A 158 7.94 -3.92 -6.03
CA TYR A 158 7.52 -4.92 -5.05
C TYR A 158 6.02 -5.21 -5.17
N ARG A 159 5.64 -6.46 -4.93
CA ARG A 159 4.23 -6.85 -4.85
C ARG A 159 3.78 -6.73 -3.42
N LEU A 160 2.66 -6.05 -3.19
CA LEU A 160 2.07 -5.93 -1.86
C LEU A 160 0.97 -6.94 -1.67
N HIS A 161 0.96 -7.59 -0.52
CA HIS A 161 -0.10 -8.51 -0.16
C HIS A 161 -1.40 -7.74 0.09
N PRO A 162 -2.56 -8.20 -0.40
CA PRO A 162 -3.82 -7.49 -0.23
C PRO A 162 -4.25 -7.26 1.23
N SER A 163 -3.79 -8.09 2.17
CA SER A 163 -4.12 -7.93 3.60
C SER A 163 -3.67 -6.59 4.19
N LEU A 164 -2.69 -5.90 3.57
CA LEU A 164 -2.31 -4.55 3.95
C LEU A 164 -3.50 -3.59 3.89
N LEU A 165 -4.40 -3.75 2.92
CA LEU A 165 -5.58 -2.90 2.75
C LEU A 165 -6.46 -2.92 4.01
N ALA A 166 -6.74 -4.10 4.56
CA ALA A 166 -7.58 -4.24 5.75
C ALA A 166 -6.94 -3.56 6.96
N VAL A 167 -5.64 -3.75 7.18
CA VAL A 167 -4.94 -3.13 8.31
C VAL A 167 -4.89 -1.61 8.16
N LEU A 168 -4.52 -1.11 6.98
CA LEU A 168 -4.43 0.33 6.73
C LEU A 168 -5.79 1.02 6.88
N THR A 169 -6.85 0.46 6.33
CA THR A 169 -8.20 1.05 6.41
C THR A 169 -8.75 1.05 7.83
N LYS A 170 -8.50 -0.02 8.62
CA LYS A 170 -8.88 -0.07 10.04
C LYS A 170 -8.09 0.92 10.90
N SER A 171 -6.81 1.14 10.60
CA SER A 171 -5.97 2.09 11.35
C SER A 171 -6.18 3.56 10.95
N LEU A 172 -7.01 3.84 9.93
CA LEU A 172 -7.25 5.19 9.41
C LEU A 172 -8.76 5.50 9.43
N PRO A 173 -9.36 5.81 10.60
CA PRO A 173 -10.81 5.99 10.72
C PRO A 173 -11.37 7.18 9.92
N ALA A 174 -10.54 8.17 9.60
CA ALA A 174 -10.91 9.35 8.82
C ALA A 174 -10.68 9.19 7.30
N LEU A 175 -10.38 7.97 6.84
CA LEU A 175 -10.02 7.69 5.45
C LEU A 175 -11.21 7.89 4.49
N ARG A 176 -10.99 8.71 3.47
CA ARG A 176 -11.97 9.07 2.44
C ARG A 176 -11.54 8.66 1.04
N GLN A 177 -10.23 8.66 0.76
CA GLN A 177 -9.70 8.18 -0.51
C GLN A 177 -8.65 7.09 -0.33
N VAL A 178 -8.81 6.01 -1.10
CA VAL A 178 -7.84 4.91 -1.15
C VAL A 178 -7.47 4.64 -2.60
N THR A 179 -6.18 4.75 -2.90
CA THR A 179 -5.61 4.18 -4.13
C THR A 179 -4.69 3.02 -3.76
N PHE A 180 -5.03 1.83 -4.26
CA PHE A 180 -4.27 0.61 -4.02
C PHE A 180 -3.94 -0.08 -5.34
N LYS A 181 -2.65 -0.39 -5.54
CA LYS A 181 -2.15 -1.06 -6.74
C LYS A 181 -1.70 -2.47 -6.37
N LEU A 182 -2.23 -3.45 -7.09
CA LEU A 182 -1.97 -4.87 -6.89
C LEU A 182 -1.56 -5.51 -8.20
N GLU A 183 -0.52 -6.32 -8.15
CA GLU A 183 -0.09 -7.14 -9.27
C GLU A 183 -0.54 -8.57 -9.05
N MET A 184 -1.14 -9.18 -10.08
CA MET A 184 -1.53 -10.59 -10.00
C MET A 184 -0.35 -11.52 -10.31
N PRO A 185 -0.29 -12.72 -9.70
CA PRO A 185 0.67 -13.72 -10.13
C PRO A 185 0.41 -14.13 -11.59
N THR A 186 1.46 -14.55 -12.30
CA THR A 186 1.31 -15.02 -13.68
C THR A 186 0.38 -16.24 -13.78
N ARG A 187 -0.27 -16.42 -14.93
CA ARG A 187 -1.29 -17.46 -15.16
C ARG A 187 -0.79 -18.90 -14.95
N ARG A 188 0.53 -19.14 -15.04
CA ARG A 188 1.15 -20.43 -14.68
C ARG A 188 1.03 -20.78 -13.19
N HIS A 189 0.63 -19.83 -12.35
CA HIS A 189 0.54 -19.94 -10.90
C HIS A 189 -0.91 -19.76 -10.40
N MET A 190 -1.84 -20.54 -10.96
CA MET A 190 -3.28 -20.41 -10.66
C MET A 190 -3.62 -20.55 -9.19
N PHE A 191 -2.91 -21.41 -8.44
CA PHE A 191 -3.11 -21.55 -6.99
C PHE A 191 -2.85 -20.22 -6.26
N GLN A 192 -1.71 -19.59 -6.53
CA GLN A 192 -1.36 -18.29 -5.94
C GLN A 192 -2.30 -17.19 -6.40
N ARG A 193 -2.77 -17.24 -7.66
CA ARG A 193 -3.77 -16.29 -8.16
C ARG A 193 -5.07 -16.39 -7.36
N ARG A 194 -5.53 -17.61 -7.07
CA ARG A 194 -6.70 -17.83 -6.22
C ARG A 194 -6.46 -17.31 -4.80
N GLU A 195 -5.30 -17.61 -4.21
CA GLU A 195 -4.91 -17.12 -2.89
C GLU A 195 -4.96 -15.58 -2.79
N ILE A 196 -4.33 -14.87 -3.74
CA ILE A 196 -4.31 -13.39 -3.76
C ILE A 196 -5.71 -12.81 -4.00
N ARG A 197 -6.54 -13.43 -4.84
CA ARG A 197 -7.94 -13.01 -5.04
C ARG A 197 -8.78 -13.19 -3.79
N CYS A 198 -8.66 -14.33 -3.12
CA CYS A 198 -9.33 -14.58 -1.85
C CYS A 198 -8.85 -13.58 -0.78
N ALA A 199 -7.55 -13.36 -0.66
CA ALA A 199 -6.98 -12.40 0.28
C ALA A 199 -7.46 -10.96 0.03
N LEU A 200 -7.62 -10.55 -1.24
CA LEU A 200 -8.20 -9.26 -1.58
C LEU A 200 -9.68 -9.19 -1.22
N ALA A 201 -10.45 -10.24 -1.53
CA ALA A 201 -11.86 -10.32 -1.16
C ALA A 201 -12.06 -10.24 0.36
N ASP A 202 -11.24 -10.97 1.13
CA ASP A 202 -11.24 -10.94 2.59
C ASP A 202 -10.84 -9.55 3.09
N ALA A 203 -9.78 -8.95 2.53
CA ALA A 203 -9.35 -7.62 2.92
C ALA A 203 -10.41 -6.53 2.68
N MET A 204 -11.15 -6.62 1.57
CA MET A 204 -12.24 -5.71 1.25
C MET A 204 -13.46 -5.92 2.16
N ARG A 205 -13.76 -7.16 2.54
CA ARG A 205 -14.82 -7.49 3.49
C ARG A 205 -14.49 -7.03 4.92
N ASP A 206 -13.23 -7.13 5.30
CA ASP A 206 -12.74 -6.74 6.62
C ASP A 206 -12.47 -5.24 6.76
N ALA A 207 -12.29 -4.51 5.66
CA ALA A 207 -11.91 -3.10 5.68
C ALA A 207 -12.96 -2.21 6.38
N SER A 208 -12.48 -1.25 7.17
CA SER A 208 -13.33 -0.20 7.76
C SER A 208 -13.41 0.99 6.80
N LEU A 209 -14.54 1.14 6.11
CA LEU A 209 -14.69 2.06 4.97
C LEU A 209 -15.92 2.98 5.07
N ASP A 210 -16.41 3.21 6.29
CA ASP A 210 -17.64 3.99 6.54
C ASP A 210 -17.56 5.44 6.03
N ASN A 211 -16.34 5.97 5.95
CA ASN A 211 -16.04 7.33 5.48
C ASN A 211 -15.51 7.38 4.05
N LEU A 212 -15.41 6.23 3.37
CA LEU A 212 -14.79 6.17 2.04
C LEU A 212 -15.69 6.82 0.98
N GLU A 213 -15.13 7.81 0.30
CA GLU A 213 -15.79 8.55 -0.79
C GLU A 213 -15.25 8.13 -2.16
N PHE A 214 -13.94 7.81 -2.25
CA PHE A 214 -13.30 7.39 -3.50
C PHE A 214 -12.45 6.15 -3.28
N LEU A 215 -12.73 5.11 -4.07
CA LEU A 215 -11.94 3.90 -4.12
C LEU A 215 -11.32 3.71 -5.50
N GLU A 216 -10.02 3.46 -5.52
CA GLU A 216 -9.33 3.01 -6.70
C GLU A 216 -8.50 1.77 -6.39
N ILE A 217 -8.91 0.63 -6.94
CA ILE A 217 -8.15 -0.63 -6.89
C ILE A 217 -7.70 -0.95 -8.31
N ARG A 218 -6.38 -0.89 -8.55
CA ARG A 218 -5.78 -1.30 -9.81
C ARG A 218 -5.24 -2.72 -9.67
N LEU A 219 -5.83 -3.65 -10.41
CA LEU A 219 -5.38 -5.02 -10.51
C LEU A 219 -4.66 -5.21 -11.86
N TYR A 220 -3.33 -5.27 -11.83
CA TYR A 220 -2.55 -5.57 -13.04
C TYR A 220 -2.68 -7.07 -13.35
N ASP A 221 -3.54 -7.39 -14.31
CA ASP A 221 -3.88 -8.77 -14.66
C ASP A 221 -4.23 -8.92 -16.15
N ALA A 222 -3.19 -9.01 -16.98
CA ALA A 222 -3.35 -9.11 -18.43
C ALA A 222 -4.36 -10.19 -18.86
N ALA A 223 -5.17 -9.86 -19.87
CA ALA A 223 -6.19 -10.73 -20.44
C ALA A 223 -5.64 -12.11 -20.86
N PRO A 224 -6.48 -13.18 -20.84
CA PRO A 224 -6.06 -14.48 -21.32
C PRO A 224 -5.68 -14.40 -22.78
N THR A 225 -4.50 -14.88 -23.12
CA THR A 225 -4.12 -15.16 -24.51
C THR A 225 -4.25 -16.65 -24.85
N ASP A 226 -4.56 -17.49 -23.85
CA ASP A 226 -4.74 -18.93 -23.99
C ASP A 226 -6.24 -19.29 -23.97
N GLU A 227 -6.71 -19.90 -25.05
CA GLU A 227 -8.09 -20.39 -25.23
C GLU A 227 -8.49 -21.48 -24.22
N ARG A 228 -7.51 -22.09 -23.54
CA ARG A 228 -7.74 -23.10 -22.50
C ARG A 228 -8.05 -22.52 -21.13
N PHE A 229 -8.03 -21.20 -20.98
CA PHE A 229 -8.33 -20.54 -19.71
C PHE A 229 -9.81 -20.73 -19.33
N SER A 230 -10.07 -21.46 -18.24
CA SER A 230 -11.40 -21.54 -17.64
C SER A 230 -11.52 -20.66 -16.39
N LEU A 231 -12.65 -19.98 -16.28
CA LEU A 231 -13.04 -19.18 -15.11
C LEU A 231 -13.31 -20.06 -13.87
N ASP A 232 -13.64 -21.34 -14.05
CA ASP A 232 -13.97 -22.26 -12.95
C ASP A 232 -12.84 -22.40 -11.93
N VAL A 233 -11.60 -22.14 -12.36
CA VAL A 233 -10.40 -22.20 -11.51
C VAL A 233 -10.35 -21.04 -10.52
N LEU A 234 -11.07 -19.95 -10.78
CA LEU A 234 -11.12 -18.75 -9.95
C LEU A 234 -12.34 -18.68 -9.03
N THR A 235 -13.34 -19.55 -9.25
CA THR A 235 -14.53 -19.64 -8.40
C THR A 235 -14.32 -20.58 -7.21
N ASN A 236 -15.06 -20.34 -6.13
CA ASN A 236 -15.10 -21.23 -4.97
C ASN A 236 -15.92 -22.51 -5.27
N SER A 237 -16.06 -23.40 -4.28
CA SER A 237 -16.79 -24.68 -4.43
C SER A 237 -18.25 -24.52 -4.86
N ASP A 238 -18.83 -23.35 -4.60
CA ASP A 238 -20.23 -23.02 -4.91
C ASP A 238 -20.36 -22.30 -6.26
N GLY A 239 -19.26 -22.23 -7.04
CA GLY A 239 -19.20 -21.54 -8.33
C GLY A 239 -19.25 -20.01 -8.22
N ARG A 240 -19.03 -19.44 -7.02
CA ARG A 240 -19.03 -17.99 -6.80
C ARG A 240 -17.62 -17.42 -6.81
N ASP A 241 -17.46 -16.22 -7.34
CA ASP A 241 -16.21 -15.47 -7.26
C ASP A 241 -16.25 -14.52 -6.06
N ASP A 242 -15.51 -14.86 -5.00
CA ASP A 242 -15.51 -14.10 -3.75
C ASP A 242 -15.06 -12.65 -3.94
N LEU A 243 -14.16 -12.40 -4.91
CA LEU A 243 -13.71 -11.04 -5.22
C LEU A 243 -14.82 -10.21 -5.87
N SER A 244 -15.55 -10.77 -6.84
CA SER A 244 -16.73 -10.10 -7.42
C SER A 244 -17.79 -9.79 -6.37
N MET A 245 -17.99 -10.69 -5.40
CA MET A 245 -18.93 -10.48 -4.30
C MET A 245 -18.46 -9.34 -3.38
N ALA A 246 -17.19 -9.32 -3.01
CA ALA A 246 -16.60 -8.24 -2.20
C ALA A 246 -16.66 -6.89 -2.91
N ILE A 247 -16.38 -6.82 -4.22
CA ILE A 247 -16.54 -5.62 -5.05
C ILE A 247 -17.99 -5.14 -5.01
N ARG A 248 -18.94 -6.05 -5.25
CA ARG A 248 -20.37 -5.72 -5.23
C ARG A 248 -20.82 -5.16 -3.89
N ASP A 249 -20.31 -5.68 -2.79
CA ASP A 249 -20.68 -5.22 -1.46
C ASP A 249 -20.00 -3.88 -1.12
N MET A 250 -18.76 -3.68 -1.57
CA MET A 250 -18.08 -2.38 -1.51
C MET A 250 -18.82 -1.27 -2.27
N LEU A 251 -19.41 -1.57 -3.42
CA LEU A 251 -20.19 -0.62 -4.20
C LEU A 251 -21.47 -0.14 -3.48
N LYS A 252 -21.85 -0.77 -2.37
CA LYS A 252 -23.01 -0.39 -1.54
C LYS A 252 -22.62 0.51 -0.36
N LEU A 253 -21.35 0.88 -0.23
CA LEU A 253 -20.90 1.75 0.85
C LEU A 253 -21.62 3.11 0.78
N PRO A 254 -22.14 3.62 1.90
CA PRO A 254 -23.12 4.71 1.90
C PRO A 254 -22.55 6.05 1.42
N LYS A 255 -21.25 6.27 1.59
CA LYS A 255 -20.57 7.52 1.21
C LYS A 255 -19.76 7.41 -0.08
N LEU A 256 -19.68 6.23 -0.68
CA LEU A 256 -18.88 5.98 -1.87
C LEU A 256 -19.50 6.70 -3.07
N ARG A 257 -18.74 7.63 -3.65
CA ARG A 257 -19.15 8.43 -4.82
C ARG A 257 -18.54 7.88 -6.10
N GLU A 258 -17.30 7.41 -6.01
CA GLU A 258 -16.57 6.89 -7.15
C GLU A 258 -15.81 5.62 -6.78
N ALA A 259 -15.91 4.62 -7.65
CA ALA A 259 -15.21 3.36 -7.51
C ALA A 259 -14.62 2.96 -8.85
N THR A 260 -13.30 2.89 -8.92
CA THR A 260 -12.57 2.48 -10.12
C THR A 260 -11.86 1.16 -9.86
N PHE A 261 -12.27 0.14 -10.62
CA PHE A 261 -11.63 -1.18 -10.66
C PHE A 261 -11.05 -1.38 -12.06
N MET A 262 -9.73 -1.34 -12.17
CA MET A 262 -9.05 -1.53 -13.46
C MET A 262 -8.34 -2.88 -13.49
N GLY A 263 -8.68 -3.69 -14.49
CA GLY A 263 -7.89 -4.84 -14.93
C GLY A 263 -6.93 -4.40 -16.03
N GLY A 264 -5.63 -4.60 -15.82
CA GLY A 264 -4.59 -4.32 -16.84
C GLY A 264 -4.63 -5.24 -18.04
#